data_AF-A0AA42BZK9-F1
#
_entry.id   AF-A0AA42BZK9-F1
#
_cell.length_a   1.000
_cell.length_b   1.000
_cell.length_c   1.000
_cell.angle_alpha   90.00
_cell.angle_beta   90.00
_cell.angle_gamma   90.00
#
_symmetry.space_group_name_H-M   'P 1'
#
loop_
_entity.id
_entity.type
_entity.pdbx_description
1 polymer ?
#
loop_
_entity_poly.entity_id
_entity_poly.type
_entity_poly.pdbx_seq_one_letter_code
_entity_poly.pdbx_strand_id
1 'polypeptide(L)'
;MMQSRTQLREMPTGPGVPETSATRPPSEFDDVLPEFAADYTEAEYLLEGTANAYGGPATGPARIATTGHRYVTRILVRHPKSGRFSGRVVVEPFNTTYGVDRDALWLHVAGLLQAQGDAWVGVSVRAWSAEQLKQRDPRRYGELDIPSNDLVWDLLRTVGTLVKESGEVRRVYLGGYSQSAVDVATFAAAFGAVYDGYFPASHAASLTPLAVGEGLPRFEYAPVPAVGVPVVEIQPQSDVEGFAFEDFVNPGGASVRRDDSDAAGDLFRLYEIAGAPHAARIAGCDGDGSSFPMAAFVRAALRNLFRWAEDGIAPPRAPRVALRVDDTVAEAAVDRFGNAVGGVPSPFLEVPLARYEAHSTPGPLCALVGREAPLPHAVLAGRYGDARTYLAEFATSLDAAIEAGFLLGDDRAEILQAQTVKAKAAFA
;
A
#
# COMPACT_ATOMS: atom_id res chain seq x y z
N MET A 1 -28.89 0.18 -30.82
CA MET A 1 -28.17 0.49 -29.58
C MET A 1 -26.72 0.75 -29.94
N MET A 2 -26.27 1.99 -29.84
CA MET A 2 -24.88 2.34 -30.08
C MET A 2 -24.11 1.84 -28.85
N GLN A 3 -23.23 0.84 -29.01
CA GLN A 3 -22.32 0.44 -27.94
C GLN A 3 -21.52 1.69 -27.56
N SER A 4 -21.70 2.18 -26.34
CA SER A 4 -20.86 3.24 -25.78
C SER A 4 -19.43 2.72 -25.78
N ARG A 5 -18.58 3.25 -26.67
CA ARG A 5 -17.15 2.92 -26.69
C ARG A 5 -16.50 3.67 -25.55
N THR A 6 -15.76 2.95 -24.71
CA THR A 6 -14.85 3.59 -23.75
C THR A 6 -13.85 4.45 -24.51
N GLN A 7 -13.70 5.71 -24.10
CA GLN A 7 -12.87 6.70 -24.78
C GLN A 7 -11.89 7.33 -23.79
N LEU A 8 -10.61 7.25 -24.11
CA LEU A 8 -9.57 8.02 -23.43
C LEU A 8 -9.40 9.38 -24.15
N ARG A 9 -9.41 10.47 -23.40
CA ARG A 9 -9.22 11.84 -23.89
C ARG A 9 -8.13 12.52 -23.08
N GLU A 10 -7.38 13.43 -23.70
CA GLU A 10 -6.46 14.30 -22.96
C GLU A 10 -7.25 15.14 -21.95
N MET A 11 -6.69 15.35 -20.76
CA MET A 11 -7.26 16.28 -19.80
C MET A 11 -7.29 17.69 -20.43
N PRO A 12 -8.41 18.43 -20.37
CA PRO A 12 -8.50 19.76 -20.93
C PRO A 12 -7.35 20.65 -20.43
N THR A 13 -6.66 21.31 -21.35
CA THR A 13 -5.57 22.24 -21.03
C THR A 13 -6.13 23.47 -20.33
N GLY A 14 -6.18 23.44 -19.00
CA GLY A 14 -6.40 24.59 -18.13
C GLY A 14 -5.08 25.08 -17.51
N PRO A 15 -5.03 26.31 -16.98
CA PRO A 15 -3.84 26.86 -16.30
C PRO A 15 -3.50 26.18 -14.95
N GLY A 16 -4.24 25.13 -14.57
CA GLY A 16 -4.09 24.44 -13.29
C GLY A 16 -2.99 23.39 -13.26
N VAL A 17 -2.32 23.29 -12.11
CA VAL A 17 -1.36 22.24 -11.79
C VAL A 17 -2.13 20.94 -11.50
N PRO A 18 -1.72 19.78 -12.06
CA PRO A 18 -2.31 18.49 -11.70
C PRO A 18 -2.29 18.25 -10.18
N GLU A 19 -3.37 17.67 -9.63
CA GLU A 19 -3.46 17.33 -8.20
C GLU A 19 -2.90 15.92 -7.97
N THR A 20 -1.56 15.83 -7.84
CA THR A 20 -0.78 14.58 -7.75
C THR A 20 0.44 14.80 -6.82
N SER A 21 1.04 13.73 -6.26
CA SER A 21 2.26 13.88 -5.44
C SER A 21 3.48 14.43 -6.21
N ALA A 22 3.52 14.30 -7.54
CA ALA A 22 4.68 14.75 -8.32
C ALA A 22 4.78 16.29 -8.41
N THR A 23 3.66 17.00 -8.21
CA THR A 23 3.55 18.44 -8.47
C THR A 23 3.02 19.26 -7.30
N ARG A 24 2.50 18.61 -6.25
CA ARG A 24 1.97 19.30 -5.05
C ARG A 24 3.04 19.47 -3.96
N PRO A 25 2.93 20.50 -3.11
CA PRO A 25 3.77 20.60 -1.91
C PRO A 25 3.41 19.47 -0.91
N PRO A 26 4.35 19.09 -0.01
CA PRO A 26 4.05 18.24 1.13
C PRO A 26 2.86 18.77 1.94
N SER A 27 2.14 17.86 2.60
CA SER A 27 0.96 18.19 3.40
C SER A 27 1.01 17.44 4.72
N GLU A 28 0.15 17.79 5.68
CA GLU A 28 0.01 17.09 6.97
C GLU A 28 -0.26 15.57 6.85
N PHE A 29 -0.67 15.12 5.66
CA PHE A 29 -0.92 13.72 5.34
C PHE A 29 0.32 13.00 4.79
N ASP A 30 1.25 13.74 4.17
CA ASP A 30 2.41 13.19 3.45
C ASP A 30 3.56 14.22 3.53
N ASP A 31 4.34 14.14 4.60
CA ASP A 31 5.41 15.10 4.91
C ASP A 31 6.63 14.96 3.96
N VAL A 32 6.79 13.78 3.34
CA VAL A 32 7.88 13.47 2.41
C VAL A 32 7.29 12.86 1.15
N LEU A 33 7.52 13.53 0.01
CA LEU A 33 7.12 13.05 -1.31
C LEU A 33 8.34 12.43 -2.00
N PRO A 34 8.17 11.31 -2.74
CA PRO A 34 9.27 10.70 -3.46
C PRO A 34 9.78 11.63 -4.55
N GLU A 35 11.10 11.63 -4.76
CA GLU A 35 11.69 12.36 -5.88
C GLU A 35 11.19 11.80 -7.22
N PHE A 36 10.74 12.70 -8.09
CA PHE A 36 10.33 12.35 -9.44
C PHE A 36 11.54 12.38 -10.36
N ALA A 37 11.95 11.20 -10.85
CA ALA A 37 13.16 11.02 -11.63
C ALA A 37 13.12 11.86 -12.92
N ALA A 38 14.27 12.42 -13.30
CA ALA A 38 14.36 13.31 -14.46
C ALA A 38 13.96 12.63 -15.79
N ASP A 39 14.07 11.32 -15.88
CA ASP A 39 13.67 10.51 -17.04
C ASP A 39 12.26 9.93 -16.95
N TYR A 40 11.48 10.27 -15.91
CA TYR A 40 10.05 9.99 -15.81
C TYR A 40 9.20 11.18 -16.24
N THR A 41 7.98 10.90 -16.70
CA THR A 41 6.96 11.88 -17.01
C THR A 41 5.62 11.46 -16.43
N GLU A 42 4.77 12.44 -16.17
CA GLU A 42 3.37 12.24 -15.76
C GLU A 42 2.47 12.83 -16.83
N ALA A 43 1.39 12.13 -17.16
CA ALA A 43 0.33 12.61 -18.03
C ALA A 43 -1.03 12.32 -17.37
N GLU A 44 -2.00 13.19 -17.62
CA GLU A 44 -3.34 13.11 -17.05
C GLU A 44 -4.39 13.05 -18.17
N TYR A 45 -5.36 12.17 -18.02
CA TYR A 45 -6.39 11.87 -19.01
C TYR A 45 -7.77 11.80 -18.37
N LEU A 46 -8.79 11.98 -19.21
CA LEU A 46 -10.16 11.62 -18.92
C LEU A 46 -10.48 10.27 -19.56
N LEU A 47 -11.09 9.37 -18.79
CA LEU A 47 -11.66 8.12 -19.29
C LEU A 47 -13.17 8.19 -19.19
N GLU A 48 -13.84 8.14 -20.33
CA GLU A 48 -15.29 8.16 -20.43
C GLU A 48 -15.82 6.80 -20.87
N GLY A 49 -16.91 6.36 -20.25
CA GLY A 49 -17.53 5.10 -20.60
C GLY A 49 -18.83 4.83 -19.87
N THR A 50 -19.19 3.55 -19.80
CA THR A 50 -20.31 3.05 -18.99
C THR A 50 -19.81 1.94 -18.06
N ALA A 51 -20.30 1.93 -16.82
CA ALA A 51 -19.94 0.95 -15.80
C ALA A 51 -21.18 0.23 -15.26
N ASN A 52 -20.94 -0.99 -14.77
CA ASN A 52 -21.87 -1.74 -13.92
C ASN A 52 -21.61 -1.45 -12.44
N ALA A 53 -22.66 -1.54 -11.64
CA ALA A 53 -22.53 -1.66 -10.19
C ALA A 53 -22.72 -3.12 -9.79
N TYR A 54 -22.07 -3.54 -8.71
CA TYR A 54 -22.06 -4.94 -8.26
C TYR A 54 -22.62 -5.08 -6.84
N GLY A 55 -23.07 -6.28 -6.51
CA GLY A 55 -23.48 -6.67 -5.17
C GLY A 55 -23.13 -8.13 -4.88
N GLY A 56 -23.40 -8.56 -3.64
CA GLY A 56 -22.95 -9.86 -3.11
C GLY A 56 -21.88 -9.67 -2.04
N PRO A 57 -21.33 -10.78 -1.50
CA PRO A 57 -20.26 -10.72 -0.50
C PRO A 57 -18.97 -10.18 -1.12
N ALA A 58 -18.16 -9.48 -0.32
CA ALA A 58 -16.87 -8.95 -0.77
C ALA A 58 -15.87 -10.06 -1.16
N THR A 59 -16.06 -11.29 -0.68
CA THR A 59 -15.29 -12.47 -1.05
C THR A 59 -15.71 -13.12 -2.37
N GLY A 60 -16.76 -12.60 -3.01
CA GLY A 60 -17.22 -13.05 -4.31
C GLY A 60 -18.08 -14.31 -4.32
N PRO A 61 -18.53 -14.71 -5.52
CA PRO A 61 -18.37 -13.98 -6.78
C PRO A 61 -19.26 -12.74 -6.85
N ALA A 62 -18.76 -11.66 -7.46
CA ALA A 62 -19.55 -10.45 -7.70
C ALA A 62 -20.75 -10.71 -8.61
N ARG A 63 -21.88 -10.06 -8.33
CA ARG A 63 -23.09 -10.10 -9.17
C ARG A 63 -23.43 -8.71 -9.66
N ILE A 64 -23.69 -8.56 -10.95
CA ILE A 64 -24.15 -7.29 -11.51
C ILE A 64 -25.49 -6.93 -10.86
N ALA A 65 -25.53 -5.78 -10.19
CA ALA A 65 -26.73 -5.23 -9.58
C ALA A 65 -27.47 -4.30 -10.54
N THR A 66 -26.72 -3.42 -11.22
CA THR A 66 -27.24 -2.48 -12.23
C THR A 66 -26.19 -2.22 -13.32
N THR A 67 -26.63 -1.77 -14.49
CA THR A 67 -25.79 -1.65 -15.69
C THR A 67 -25.93 -0.30 -16.37
N GLY A 68 -24.90 0.12 -17.11
CA GLY A 68 -25.00 1.23 -18.06
C GLY A 68 -24.88 2.62 -17.44
N HIS A 69 -24.28 2.73 -16.26
CA HIS A 69 -24.02 4.01 -15.61
C HIS A 69 -22.91 4.73 -16.35
N ARG A 70 -23.20 5.89 -16.95
CA ARG A 70 -22.17 6.72 -17.57
C ARG A 70 -21.18 7.20 -16.50
N TYR A 71 -19.91 7.25 -16.85
CA TYR A 71 -18.89 7.90 -16.04
C TYR A 71 -17.91 8.69 -16.91
N VAL A 72 -17.28 9.69 -16.32
CA VAL A 72 -16.05 10.35 -16.76
C VAL A 72 -15.12 10.39 -15.55
N THR A 73 -14.04 9.61 -15.59
CA THR A 73 -13.06 9.57 -14.51
C THR A 73 -11.70 10.09 -14.96
N ARG A 74 -10.82 10.35 -14.00
CA ARG A 74 -9.44 10.79 -14.19
C ARG A 74 -8.49 9.60 -14.12
N ILE A 75 -7.55 9.58 -15.06
CA ILE A 75 -6.43 8.64 -15.12
C ILE A 75 -5.13 9.42 -15.07
N LEU A 76 -4.24 9.09 -14.13
CA LEU A 76 -2.85 9.55 -14.13
C LEU A 76 -1.95 8.44 -14.62
N VAL A 77 -1.02 8.76 -15.52
CA VAL A 77 -0.03 7.81 -16.02
C VAL A 77 1.35 8.37 -15.74
N ARG A 78 2.17 7.62 -14.97
CA ARG A 78 3.58 7.90 -14.74
C ARG A 78 4.41 6.85 -15.45
N HIS A 79 5.32 7.26 -16.32
CA HIS A 79 6.13 6.33 -17.10
C HIS A 79 7.48 6.93 -17.52
N PRO A 80 8.45 6.10 -17.94
CA PRO A 80 9.71 6.58 -18.50
C PRO A 80 9.51 7.36 -19.82
N LYS A 81 10.30 8.41 -20.05
CA LYS A 81 10.19 9.31 -21.22
C LYS A 81 10.55 8.65 -22.57
N SER A 82 11.44 7.66 -22.62
CA SER A 82 11.64 6.81 -23.81
C SER A 82 12.56 5.60 -23.54
N GLY A 83 12.34 4.49 -24.24
CA GLY A 83 13.26 3.34 -24.35
C GLY A 83 13.51 2.48 -23.10
N ARG A 84 13.06 2.94 -21.93
CA ARG A 84 13.25 2.26 -20.64
C ARG A 84 12.03 1.51 -20.12
N PHE A 85 10.88 1.62 -20.79
CA PHE A 85 9.66 0.98 -20.33
C PHE A 85 9.85 -0.54 -20.23
N SER A 86 9.66 -1.09 -19.03
CA SER A 86 9.89 -2.51 -18.74
C SER A 86 8.81 -3.43 -19.33
N GLY A 87 7.64 -2.87 -19.67
CA GLY A 87 6.42 -3.61 -19.98
C GLY A 87 5.54 -3.89 -18.74
N ARG A 88 5.95 -3.49 -17.54
CA ARG A 88 5.12 -3.62 -16.33
C ARG A 88 4.34 -2.36 -16.04
N VAL A 89 3.07 -2.53 -15.69
CA VAL A 89 2.21 -1.45 -15.21
C VAL A 89 1.63 -1.81 -13.84
N VAL A 90 1.75 -0.91 -12.87
CA VAL A 90 1.02 -0.99 -11.59
C VAL A 90 -0.16 -0.04 -11.65
N VAL A 91 -1.38 -0.57 -11.58
CA VAL A 91 -2.61 0.20 -11.45
C VAL A 91 -2.90 0.41 -9.97
N GLU A 92 -3.25 1.63 -9.59
CA GLU A 92 -3.61 2.03 -8.24
C GLU A 92 -4.96 2.78 -8.25
N PRO A 93 -6.01 2.28 -7.56
CA PRO A 93 -7.12 3.13 -7.18
C PRO A 93 -6.59 4.16 -6.19
N PHE A 94 -6.90 5.45 -6.38
CA PHE A 94 -6.49 6.44 -5.40
C PHE A 94 -7.07 6.11 -4.03
N ASN A 95 -6.23 6.23 -3.02
CA ASN A 95 -6.65 6.21 -1.64
C ASN A 95 -7.47 7.49 -1.37
N THR A 96 -8.59 7.32 -0.66
CA THR A 96 -9.55 8.40 -0.48
C THR A 96 -9.82 8.71 1.00
N THR A 97 -9.01 8.19 1.92
CA THR A 97 -9.19 8.32 3.38
C THR A 97 -9.36 9.77 3.84
N TYR A 98 -8.62 10.70 3.23
CA TYR A 98 -8.61 12.11 3.62
C TYR A 98 -9.62 13.00 2.89
N GLY A 99 -10.63 12.42 2.24
CA GLY A 99 -11.59 13.25 1.51
C GLY A 99 -10.98 13.90 0.26
N VAL A 100 -9.86 13.37 -0.25
CA VAL A 100 -9.22 13.69 -1.55
C VAL A 100 -8.49 12.48 -2.13
N ASP A 101 -8.22 12.48 -3.43
CA ASP A 101 -7.37 11.47 -4.07
C ASP A 101 -5.92 11.54 -3.55
N ARG A 102 -5.38 10.36 -3.21
CA ARG A 102 -3.98 10.16 -2.79
C ARG A 102 -3.40 8.91 -3.43
N ASP A 103 -2.21 9.05 -4.00
CA ASP A 103 -1.37 8.01 -4.56
C ASP A 103 -0.55 7.31 -3.47
N ALA A 104 -1.26 6.76 -2.48
CA ALA A 104 -0.67 6.21 -1.26
C ALA A 104 0.35 5.09 -1.53
N LEU A 105 0.08 4.17 -2.46
CA LEU A 105 1.05 3.12 -2.79
C LEU A 105 2.28 3.72 -3.48
N TRP A 106 2.10 4.65 -4.41
CA TRP A 106 3.22 5.33 -5.08
C TRP A 106 4.22 5.93 -4.09
N LEU A 107 3.77 6.54 -2.99
CA LEU A 107 4.65 7.11 -1.96
C LEU A 107 5.64 6.09 -1.39
N HIS A 108 5.27 4.80 -1.36
CA HIS A 108 6.14 3.72 -0.92
C HIS A 108 7.02 3.14 -2.03
N VAL A 109 6.49 3.04 -3.26
CA VAL A 109 7.11 2.24 -4.34
C VAL A 109 7.71 3.04 -5.49
N ALA A 110 7.58 4.37 -5.51
CA ALA A 110 8.08 5.23 -6.58
C ALA A 110 9.56 4.96 -6.92
N GLY A 111 10.43 4.84 -5.90
CA GLY A 111 11.85 4.54 -6.10
C GLY A 111 12.08 3.22 -6.82
N LEU A 112 11.30 2.18 -6.48
CA LEU A 112 11.35 0.87 -7.13
C LEU A 112 10.93 0.97 -8.60
N LEU A 113 9.73 1.52 -8.85
CA LEU A 113 9.15 1.58 -10.19
C LEU A 113 10.04 2.41 -11.13
N GLN A 114 10.54 3.56 -10.65
CA GLN A 114 11.41 4.44 -11.41
C GLN A 114 12.78 3.83 -11.72
N ALA A 115 13.40 3.15 -10.75
CA ALA A 115 14.66 2.44 -10.96
C ALA A 115 14.52 1.35 -12.04
N GLN A 116 13.33 0.78 -12.18
CA GLN A 116 13.07 -0.34 -13.07
C GLN A 116 12.48 0.00 -14.42
N GLY A 117 12.05 1.25 -14.63
CA GLY A 117 11.36 1.64 -15.84
C GLY A 117 9.91 1.13 -15.91
N ASP A 118 9.29 0.88 -14.76
CA ASP A 118 7.89 0.44 -14.69
C ASP A 118 6.95 1.65 -14.83
N ALA A 119 5.80 1.45 -15.47
CA ALA A 119 4.75 2.46 -15.49
C ALA A 119 3.79 2.28 -14.31
N TRP A 120 3.17 3.38 -13.92
CA TRP A 120 2.15 3.42 -12.89
C TRP A 120 0.91 4.16 -13.41
N VAL A 121 -0.27 3.67 -13.05
CA VAL A 121 -1.55 4.23 -13.47
C VAL A 121 -2.45 4.45 -12.26
N GLY A 122 -2.70 5.71 -11.91
CA GLY A 122 -3.63 6.10 -10.85
C GLY A 122 -5.05 6.32 -11.39
N VAL A 123 -6.07 5.87 -10.65
CA VAL A 123 -7.47 5.95 -11.07
C VAL A 123 -8.31 6.64 -9.98
N SER A 124 -9.03 7.70 -10.33
CA SER A 124 -10.07 8.26 -9.45
C SER A 124 -11.28 7.34 -9.47
N VAL A 125 -11.69 6.81 -8.31
CA VAL A 125 -12.70 5.74 -8.24
C VAL A 125 -13.92 6.09 -7.38
N ARG A 126 -13.99 7.30 -6.84
CA ARG A 126 -15.07 7.74 -5.95
C ARG A 126 -15.78 8.98 -6.48
N ALA A 127 -17.10 9.00 -6.30
CA ALA A 127 -17.99 10.10 -6.67
C ALA A 127 -17.57 11.40 -5.98
N TRP A 128 -17.38 11.33 -4.67
CA TRP A 128 -17.02 12.50 -3.89
C TRP A 128 -15.62 13.02 -4.25
N SER A 129 -14.65 12.16 -4.62
CA SER A 129 -13.31 12.62 -5.00
C SER A 129 -13.33 13.38 -6.32
N ALA A 130 -14.19 12.97 -7.26
CA ALA A 130 -14.45 13.73 -8.48
C ALA A 130 -15.03 15.13 -8.18
N GLU A 131 -15.98 15.23 -7.25
CA GLU A 131 -16.54 16.53 -6.81
C GLU A 131 -15.50 17.43 -6.14
N GLN A 132 -14.60 16.87 -5.35
CA GLN A 132 -13.52 17.63 -4.71
C GLN A 132 -12.52 18.18 -5.74
N LEU A 133 -12.17 17.38 -6.75
CA LEU A 133 -11.35 17.85 -7.88
C LEU A 133 -12.05 19.00 -8.63
N LYS A 134 -13.36 18.89 -8.91
CA LYS A 134 -14.14 19.99 -9.50
C LYS A 134 -14.10 21.26 -8.67
N GLN A 135 -14.20 21.16 -7.34
CA GLN A 135 -14.14 22.34 -6.47
C GLN A 135 -12.75 22.99 -6.50
N ARG A 136 -11.69 22.18 -6.61
CA ARG A 136 -10.30 22.63 -6.64
C ARG A 136 -9.95 23.37 -7.94
N ASP A 137 -10.31 22.81 -9.08
CA ASP A 137 -10.19 23.47 -10.38
C ASP A 137 -11.40 23.13 -11.28
N PRO A 138 -12.45 23.97 -11.24
CA PRO A 138 -13.68 23.75 -12.02
C PRO A 138 -13.47 23.76 -13.52
N ARG A 139 -12.39 24.39 -14.02
CA ARG A 139 -12.09 24.46 -15.46
C ARG A 139 -11.41 23.19 -15.93
N ARG A 140 -10.44 22.68 -15.17
CA ARG A 140 -9.70 21.47 -15.52
C ARG A 140 -10.54 20.22 -15.32
N TYR A 141 -11.25 20.11 -14.19
CA TYR A 141 -11.94 18.90 -13.77
C TYR A 141 -13.46 18.94 -13.96
N GLY A 142 -14.00 20.00 -14.58
CA GLY A 142 -15.45 20.21 -14.73
C GLY A 142 -16.20 19.09 -15.48
N GLU A 143 -15.49 18.32 -16.31
CA GLU A 143 -16.06 17.18 -17.04
C GLU A 143 -16.09 15.87 -16.23
N LEU A 144 -15.43 15.78 -15.07
CA LEU A 144 -15.48 14.56 -14.26
C LEU A 144 -16.93 14.26 -13.86
N ASP A 145 -17.30 13.00 -13.83
CA ASP A 145 -18.64 12.56 -13.43
C ASP A 145 -18.57 11.09 -13.03
N ILE A 146 -18.52 10.83 -11.74
CA ILE A 146 -18.64 9.47 -11.19
C ILE A 146 -19.94 9.48 -10.39
N PRO A 147 -21.06 9.00 -10.93
CA PRO A 147 -22.38 9.20 -10.31
C PRO A 147 -22.62 8.33 -9.07
N SER A 148 -21.77 7.35 -8.80
CA SER A 148 -21.82 6.49 -7.61
C SER A 148 -20.46 5.87 -7.30
N ASN A 149 -20.16 5.68 -6.01
CA ASN A 149 -18.98 4.93 -5.56
C ASN A 149 -19.05 3.44 -5.94
N ASP A 150 -20.24 2.90 -6.22
CA ASP A 150 -20.45 1.50 -6.60
C ASP A 150 -19.82 1.14 -7.97
N LEU A 151 -19.37 2.15 -8.72
CA LEU A 151 -18.75 1.97 -10.03
C LEU A 151 -17.26 1.61 -9.95
N VAL A 152 -16.62 1.71 -8.77
CA VAL A 152 -15.18 1.43 -8.60
C VAL A 152 -14.77 0.10 -9.22
N TRP A 153 -15.57 -0.95 -9.05
CA TRP A 153 -15.21 -2.28 -9.52
C TRP A 153 -15.13 -2.37 -11.04
N ASP A 154 -16.12 -1.82 -11.75
CA ASP A 154 -16.10 -1.85 -13.21
C ASP A 154 -15.08 -0.86 -13.79
N LEU A 155 -14.82 0.25 -13.10
CA LEU A 155 -13.73 1.18 -13.44
C LEU A 155 -12.38 0.46 -13.39
N LEU A 156 -12.07 -0.24 -12.29
CA LEU A 156 -10.83 -1.00 -12.15
C LEU A 156 -10.75 -2.15 -13.16
N ARG A 157 -11.86 -2.84 -13.43
CA ARG A 157 -11.90 -3.87 -14.47
C ARG A 157 -11.62 -3.28 -15.86
N THR A 158 -12.23 -2.14 -16.18
CA THR A 158 -12.08 -1.47 -17.48
C THR A 158 -10.66 -0.98 -17.67
N VAL A 159 -10.08 -0.28 -16.69
CA VAL A 159 -8.71 0.22 -16.75
C VAL A 159 -7.72 -0.94 -16.89
N GLY A 160 -7.83 -1.98 -16.07
CA GLY A 160 -6.96 -3.15 -16.16
C GLY A 160 -7.01 -3.81 -17.55
N THR A 161 -8.21 -3.93 -18.13
CA THR A 161 -8.38 -4.50 -19.49
C THR A 161 -7.75 -3.61 -20.56
N LEU A 162 -8.01 -2.30 -20.53
CA LEU A 162 -7.45 -1.34 -21.50
C LEU A 162 -5.92 -1.29 -21.45
N VAL A 163 -5.34 -1.33 -20.25
CA VAL A 163 -3.88 -1.35 -20.08
C VAL A 163 -3.28 -2.65 -20.64
N LYS A 164 -3.93 -3.79 -20.41
CA LYS A 164 -3.49 -5.09 -20.97
C LYS A 164 -3.56 -5.16 -22.49
N GLU A 165 -4.51 -4.46 -23.10
CA GLU A 165 -4.66 -4.42 -24.57
C GLU A 165 -3.65 -3.49 -25.25
N SER A 166 -2.87 -2.72 -24.48
CA SER A 166 -1.78 -1.89 -25.01
C SER A 166 -0.58 -2.75 -25.43
N GLY A 167 -0.18 -2.67 -26.70
CA GLY A 167 0.77 -3.60 -27.32
C GLY A 167 2.19 -3.63 -26.72
N GLU A 168 2.59 -2.64 -25.92
CA GLU A 168 3.90 -2.60 -25.24
C GLU A 168 3.85 -3.20 -23.82
N VAL A 169 2.65 -3.44 -23.28
CA VAL A 169 2.45 -3.93 -21.92
C VAL A 169 2.56 -5.45 -21.88
N ARG A 170 3.36 -5.95 -20.93
CA ARG A 170 3.60 -7.38 -20.67
C ARG A 170 2.85 -7.88 -19.44
N ARG A 171 2.75 -7.05 -18.40
CA ARG A 171 2.12 -7.40 -17.12
C ARG A 171 1.42 -6.20 -16.52
N VAL A 172 0.24 -6.43 -15.94
CA VAL A 172 -0.54 -5.42 -15.22
C VAL A 172 -0.89 -5.93 -13.84
N TYR A 173 -0.47 -5.18 -12.82
CA TYR A 173 -0.72 -5.48 -11.42
C TYR A 173 -1.73 -4.47 -10.87
N LEU A 174 -2.55 -4.90 -9.91
CA LEU A 174 -3.38 -3.99 -9.13
C LEU A 174 -2.82 -3.91 -7.71
N GLY A 175 -2.44 -2.72 -7.28
CA GLY A 175 -1.87 -2.47 -5.95
C GLY A 175 -2.56 -1.30 -5.25
N GLY A 176 -2.52 -1.31 -3.93
CA GLY A 176 -3.02 -0.21 -3.11
C GLY A 176 -2.32 -0.17 -1.77
N TYR A 177 -2.53 0.92 -1.02
CA TYR A 177 -2.05 1.09 0.34
C TYR A 177 -3.17 1.66 1.22
N SER A 178 -3.36 1.11 2.42
CA SER A 178 -4.45 1.52 3.33
C SER A 178 -5.83 1.32 2.69
N GLN A 179 -6.71 2.32 2.69
CA GLN A 179 -8.06 2.20 2.11
C GLN A 179 -8.07 1.75 0.64
N SER A 180 -7.11 2.15 -0.20
CA SER A 180 -7.05 1.62 -1.57
C SER A 180 -6.64 0.15 -1.63
N ALA A 181 -5.86 -0.34 -0.66
CA ALA A 181 -5.56 -1.77 -0.54
C ALA A 181 -6.78 -2.60 -0.15
N VAL A 182 -7.71 -2.02 0.62
CA VAL A 182 -8.99 -2.65 0.94
C VAL A 182 -9.81 -2.89 -0.33
N ASP A 183 -9.83 -1.91 -1.24
CA ASP A 183 -10.44 -2.08 -2.57
C ASP A 183 -9.72 -3.13 -3.42
N VAL A 184 -8.38 -3.15 -3.40
CA VAL A 184 -7.58 -4.16 -4.11
C VAL A 184 -7.88 -5.58 -3.61
N ALA A 185 -7.97 -5.76 -2.29
CA ALA A 185 -8.29 -7.04 -1.67
C ALA A 185 -9.71 -7.51 -2.05
N THR A 186 -10.72 -6.64 -1.97
CA THR A 186 -12.08 -6.94 -2.46
C THR A 186 -12.07 -7.28 -3.94
N PHE A 187 -11.38 -6.49 -4.77
CA PHE A 187 -11.38 -6.69 -6.21
C PHE A 187 -10.76 -8.05 -6.57
N ALA A 188 -9.61 -8.38 -5.96
CA ALA A 188 -8.98 -9.68 -6.13
C ALA A 188 -9.95 -10.81 -5.76
N ALA A 189 -10.55 -10.73 -4.57
CA ALA A 189 -11.45 -11.74 -4.05
C ALA A 189 -12.72 -11.93 -4.91
N ALA A 190 -13.34 -10.84 -5.34
CA ALA A 190 -14.65 -10.88 -5.98
C ALA A 190 -14.60 -11.09 -7.50
N PHE A 191 -13.50 -10.71 -8.16
CA PHE A 191 -13.37 -10.72 -9.62
C PHE A 191 -12.29 -11.67 -10.17
N GLY A 192 -11.43 -12.23 -9.30
CA GLY A 192 -10.43 -13.21 -9.71
C GLY A 192 -9.35 -12.64 -10.63
N ALA A 193 -8.89 -13.43 -11.61
CA ALA A 193 -7.74 -13.11 -12.46
C ALA A 193 -8.03 -12.08 -13.60
N VAL A 194 -8.35 -10.84 -13.24
CA VAL A 194 -8.38 -9.71 -14.19
C VAL A 194 -6.99 -9.10 -14.36
N TYR A 195 -6.21 -9.01 -13.28
CA TYR A 195 -4.81 -8.57 -13.25
C TYR A 195 -3.85 -9.76 -13.22
N ASP A 196 -2.57 -9.55 -13.55
CA ASP A 196 -1.52 -10.57 -13.48
C ASP A 196 -1.04 -10.85 -12.04
N GLY A 197 -1.40 -9.98 -11.10
CA GLY A 197 -1.16 -10.17 -9.67
C GLY A 197 -1.75 -9.02 -8.85
N TYR A 198 -1.92 -9.26 -7.54
CA TYR A 198 -2.53 -8.31 -6.60
C TYR A 198 -1.60 -7.99 -5.42
N PHE A 199 -1.56 -6.71 -5.05
CA PHE A 199 -0.71 -6.19 -3.98
C PHE A 199 -1.49 -5.30 -3.00
N PRO A 200 -2.33 -5.87 -2.12
CA PRO A 200 -2.96 -5.10 -1.06
C PRO A 200 -1.98 -4.89 0.12
N ALA A 201 -1.55 -3.64 0.33
CA ALA A 201 -0.69 -3.25 1.45
C ALA A 201 -1.46 -2.51 2.55
N SER A 202 -1.34 -2.94 3.79
CA SER A 202 -1.95 -2.30 4.98
C SER A 202 -3.48 -2.25 4.91
N HIS A 203 -4.14 -3.33 4.51
CA HIS A 203 -5.61 -3.42 4.48
C HIS A 203 -6.20 -4.01 5.78
N ALA A 204 -5.36 -4.35 6.76
CA ALA A 204 -5.72 -5.05 7.98
C ALA A 204 -6.62 -6.27 7.69
N ALA A 205 -7.79 -6.39 8.33
CA ALA A 205 -8.76 -7.44 8.01
C ALA A 205 -9.78 -7.06 6.93
N SER A 206 -9.75 -5.81 6.44
CA SER A 206 -10.87 -5.18 5.76
C SER A 206 -10.99 -5.59 4.30
N LEU A 207 -12.24 -5.72 3.87
CA LEU A 207 -12.71 -5.74 2.49
C LEU A 207 -13.83 -4.69 2.33
N THR A 208 -13.79 -3.87 1.29
CA THR A 208 -14.87 -2.96 0.92
C THR A 208 -16.06 -3.79 0.42
N PRO A 209 -17.30 -3.57 0.89
CA PRO A 209 -18.49 -4.23 0.35
C PRO A 209 -18.67 -3.90 -1.14
N LEU A 210 -19.21 -4.86 -1.92
CA LEU A 210 -19.44 -4.62 -3.35
C LEU A 210 -20.47 -3.50 -3.61
N ALA A 211 -21.49 -3.41 -2.77
CA ALA A 211 -22.36 -2.24 -2.70
C ALA A 211 -21.73 -1.24 -1.73
N VAL A 212 -20.91 -0.34 -2.27
CA VAL A 212 -20.09 0.62 -1.50
C VAL A 212 -20.99 1.65 -0.82
N GLY A 213 -21.97 2.17 -1.56
CA GLY A 213 -22.85 3.24 -1.10
C GLY A 213 -22.14 4.57 -0.85
N GLU A 214 -22.75 5.40 0.00
CA GLU A 214 -22.20 6.70 0.41
C GLU A 214 -21.56 6.63 1.80
N GLY A 215 -20.53 7.45 2.03
CA GLY A 215 -19.81 7.52 3.29
C GLY A 215 -18.71 6.46 3.45
N LEU A 216 -18.18 6.34 4.68
CA LEU A 216 -17.21 5.29 5.00
C LEU A 216 -17.92 3.93 5.02
N PRO A 217 -17.50 2.95 4.20
CA PRO A 217 -18.17 1.66 4.16
C PRO A 217 -17.97 0.91 5.47
N ARG A 218 -19.00 0.14 5.88
CA ARG A 218 -18.82 -0.89 6.91
C ARG A 218 -18.09 -2.06 6.26
N PHE A 219 -16.79 -2.18 6.53
CA PHE A 219 -15.98 -3.24 5.93
C PHE A 219 -16.49 -4.63 6.30
N GLU A 220 -16.35 -5.55 5.36
CA GLU A 220 -16.42 -6.99 5.62
C GLU A 220 -15.03 -7.48 6.05
N TYR A 221 -14.99 -8.54 6.86
CA TYR A 221 -13.73 -9.10 7.36
C TYR A 221 -13.60 -10.56 6.93
N ALA A 222 -12.64 -10.83 6.05
CA ALA A 222 -12.33 -12.16 5.57
C ALA A 222 -10.93 -12.21 4.93
N PRO A 223 -10.29 -13.39 4.86
CA PRO A 223 -9.10 -13.56 4.03
C PRO A 223 -9.45 -13.38 2.55
N VAL A 224 -8.50 -12.87 1.75
CA VAL A 224 -8.57 -12.96 0.29
C VAL A 224 -8.54 -14.45 -0.09
N PRO A 225 -9.52 -14.98 -0.87
CA PRO A 225 -9.55 -16.39 -1.28
C PRO A 225 -8.48 -16.70 -2.34
N ALA A 226 -8.42 -17.94 -2.81
CA ALA A 226 -7.60 -18.30 -3.97
C ALA A 226 -8.17 -17.63 -5.23
N VAL A 227 -7.35 -16.87 -5.97
CA VAL A 227 -7.80 -16.05 -7.13
C VAL A 227 -7.15 -16.44 -8.47
N GLY A 228 -6.31 -17.48 -8.49
CA GLY A 228 -5.67 -17.99 -9.70
C GLY A 228 -4.42 -17.25 -10.18
N VAL A 229 -4.10 -16.10 -9.59
CA VAL A 229 -2.88 -15.32 -9.84
C VAL A 229 -2.18 -14.97 -8.52
N PRO A 230 -0.89 -14.62 -8.52
CA PRO A 230 -0.17 -14.23 -7.31
C PRO A 230 -0.82 -13.09 -6.53
N VAL A 231 -0.94 -13.27 -5.22
CA VAL A 231 -1.32 -12.24 -4.24
C VAL A 231 -0.22 -12.15 -3.19
N VAL A 232 0.32 -10.95 -2.99
CA VAL A 232 1.25 -10.67 -1.90
C VAL A 232 0.65 -9.57 -1.03
N GLU A 233 0.25 -9.92 0.18
CA GLU A 233 -0.24 -8.98 1.20
C GLU A 233 0.90 -8.57 2.12
N ILE A 234 0.89 -7.30 2.54
CA ILE A 234 1.81 -6.80 3.56
C ILE A 234 1.04 -6.02 4.61
N GLN A 235 1.25 -6.33 5.89
CA GLN A 235 0.53 -5.76 7.02
C GLN A 235 1.53 -5.22 8.05
N PRO A 236 1.49 -3.93 8.41
CA PRO A 236 2.24 -3.42 9.56
C PRO A 236 1.71 -4.04 10.86
N GLN A 237 2.51 -4.03 11.93
CA GLN A 237 2.13 -4.61 13.22
C GLN A 237 0.79 -4.05 13.73
N SER A 238 0.55 -2.74 13.62
CA SER A 238 -0.71 -2.12 14.05
C SER A 238 -1.93 -2.68 13.33
N ASP A 239 -1.78 -3.06 12.06
CA ASP A 239 -2.85 -3.62 11.25
C ASP A 239 -3.06 -5.10 11.55
N VAL A 240 -2.03 -5.80 12.03
CA VAL A 240 -2.13 -7.17 12.52
C VAL A 240 -2.90 -7.21 13.83
N GLU A 241 -2.57 -6.30 14.76
CA GLU A 241 -3.18 -6.17 16.10
C GLU A 241 -4.62 -5.64 16.02
N GLY A 242 -4.89 -4.74 15.07
CA GLY A 242 -6.18 -4.09 14.88
C GLY A 242 -6.25 -2.72 15.57
N PHE A 243 -7.35 -2.01 15.35
CA PHE A 243 -7.55 -0.65 15.83
C PHE A 243 -9.02 -0.31 15.89
N ALA A 244 -9.37 0.66 16.74
CA ALA A 244 -10.74 1.15 16.86
C ALA A 244 -10.75 2.69 16.88
N PHE A 245 -11.73 3.27 16.21
CA PHE A 245 -12.02 4.70 16.30
C PHE A 245 -13.53 4.95 16.28
N GLU A 246 -14.02 5.72 17.26
CA GLU A 246 -15.44 6.01 17.42
C GLU A 246 -16.31 4.73 17.33
N ASP A 247 -17.18 4.63 16.32
CA ASP A 247 -18.09 3.49 16.07
C ASP A 247 -17.49 2.43 15.12
N PHE A 248 -16.21 2.54 14.78
CA PHE A 248 -15.51 1.63 13.88
C PHE A 248 -14.47 0.78 14.65
N VAL A 249 -14.51 -0.53 14.43
CA VAL A 249 -13.55 -1.48 14.98
C VAL A 249 -13.03 -2.35 13.85
N ASN A 250 -11.71 -2.31 13.64
CA ASN A 250 -10.99 -3.26 12.81
C ASN A 250 -10.40 -4.36 13.72
N PRO A 251 -10.76 -5.65 13.52
CA PRO A 251 -10.30 -6.75 14.36
C PRO A 251 -8.83 -7.15 14.11
N GLY A 252 -8.15 -6.48 13.19
CA GLY A 252 -6.76 -6.76 12.83
C GLY A 252 -6.62 -7.95 11.89
N GLY A 253 -5.62 -7.90 11.01
CA GLY A 253 -5.33 -8.92 10.01
C GLY A 253 -5.07 -10.31 10.62
N ALA A 254 -4.66 -10.36 11.89
CA ALA A 254 -4.53 -11.63 12.62
C ALA A 254 -5.83 -12.44 12.69
N SER A 255 -6.98 -11.76 12.74
CA SER A 255 -8.31 -12.38 12.83
C SER A 255 -8.74 -13.10 11.56
N VAL A 256 -8.11 -12.77 10.42
CA VAL A 256 -8.44 -13.30 9.09
C VAL A 256 -7.24 -13.97 8.41
N ARG A 257 -6.23 -14.38 9.18
CA ARG A 257 -5.05 -15.08 8.64
C ARG A 257 -5.45 -16.32 7.85
N ARG A 258 -4.69 -16.54 6.78
CA ARG A 258 -4.65 -17.81 6.03
C ARG A 258 -3.20 -18.21 5.79
N ASP A 259 -3.01 -19.50 5.49
CA ASP A 259 -1.69 -20.05 5.22
C ASP A 259 -1.14 -19.54 3.88
N ASP A 260 0.18 -19.35 3.88
CA ASP A 260 0.96 -19.10 2.67
C ASP A 260 0.89 -20.31 1.74
N SER A 261 0.69 -20.07 0.44
CA SER A 261 0.48 -21.13 -0.55
C SER A 261 1.30 -20.88 -1.82
N ASP A 262 1.89 -21.96 -2.34
CA ASP A 262 2.62 -21.99 -3.63
C ASP A 262 1.91 -22.84 -4.67
N ALA A 263 0.70 -23.32 -4.34
CA ALA A 263 -0.04 -24.24 -5.17
C ALA A 263 -0.58 -23.52 -6.42
N ALA A 264 -0.56 -24.20 -7.57
CA ALA A 264 -1.19 -23.67 -8.78
C ALA A 264 -2.68 -23.38 -8.52
N GLY A 265 -3.13 -22.17 -8.86
CA GLY A 265 -4.48 -21.69 -8.56
C GLY A 265 -4.62 -20.97 -7.21
N ASP A 266 -3.65 -21.12 -6.31
CA ASP A 266 -3.63 -20.52 -4.98
C ASP A 266 -2.24 -19.99 -4.61
N LEU A 267 -1.83 -18.91 -5.29
CA LEU A 267 -0.52 -18.29 -5.10
C LEU A 267 -0.68 -17.13 -4.11
N PHE A 268 -0.40 -17.39 -2.84
CA PHE A 268 -0.63 -16.43 -1.75
C PHE A 268 0.58 -16.30 -0.81
N ARG A 269 0.94 -15.06 -0.49
CA ARG A 269 1.90 -14.76 0.57
C ARG A 269 1.45 -13.57 1.43
N LEU A 270 1.51 -13.74 2.75
CA LEU A 270 1.27 -12.69 3.73
C LEU A 270 2.57 -12.33 4.47
N TYR A 271 2.91 -11.06 4.47
CA TYR A 271 4.03 -10.49 5.22
C TYR A 271 3.53 -9.59 6.35
N GLU A 272 3.87 -9.94 7.59
CA GLU A 272 3.56 -9.14 8.76
C GLU A 272 4.84 -8.46 9.26
N ILE A 273 4.85 -7.13 9.28
CA ILE A 273 6.04 -6.34 9.57
C ILE A 273 6.02 -5.90 11.03
N ALA A 274 6.62 -6.73 11.89
CA ALA A 274 6.79 -6.43 13.31
C ALA A 274 7.52 -5.09 13.51
N GLY A 275 7.05 -4.26 14.45
CA GLY A 275 7.58 -2.91 14.72
C GLY A 275 7.11 -1.81 13.77
N ALA A 276 6.52 -2.15 12.62
CA ALA A 276 5.99 -1.14 11.69
C ALA A 276 4.59 -0.67 12.12
N PRO A 277 4.30 0.64 12.08
CA PRO A 277 2.95 1.16 12.18
C PRO A 277 2.28 1.34 10.81
N HIS A 278 0.96 1.55 10.80
CA HIS A 278 0.19 1.92 9.61
C HIS A 278 0.64 3.26 9.04
N ALA A 279 0.84 4.25 9.93
CA ALA A 279 1.34 5.57 9.62
C ALA A 279 2.53 5.92 10.52
N ALA A 280 3.57 6.51 9.93
CA ALA A 280 4.75 6.96 10.67
C ALA A 280 4.41 8.12 11.62
N ARG A 281 3.52 9.02 11.21
CA ARG A 281 3.13 10.22 11.96
C ARG A 281 1.75 10.69 11.53
N ILE A 282 0.96 11.17 12.49
CA ILE A 282 -0.24 11.99 12.26
C ILE A 282 -0.18 13.16 13.25
N ALA A 283 -0.53 14.36 12.79
CA ALA A 283 -0.55 15.54 13.65
C ALA A 283 -1.52 15.34 14.83
N GLY A 284 -1.07 15.69 16.05
CA GLY A 284 -1.88 15.55 17.27
C GLY A 284 -1.74 14.21 18.00
N CYS A 285 -0.96 13.26 17.47
CA CYS A 285 -0.57 12.05 18.18
C CYS A 285 0.74 12.26 18.98
N ASP A 286 0.86 11.57 20.10
CA ASP A 286 1.99 11.65 21.01
C ASP A 286 3.27 11.06 20.40
N GLY A 287 4.41 11.62 20.79
CA GLY A 287 5.74 11.19 20.33
C GLY A 287 6.19 11.86 19.04
N ASP A 288 7.41 11.54 18.61
CA ASP A 288 8.04 12.13 17.42
C ASP A 288 7.73 11.34 16.12
N GLY A 289 6.75 10.43 16.18
CA GLY A 289 6.46 9.43 15.14
C GLY A 289 7.43 8.24 15.18
N SER A 290 7.25 7.31 14.24
CA SER A 290 8.11 6.15 14.05
C SER A 290 8.94 6.32 12.78
N SER A 291 10.25 6.06 12.87
CA SER A 291 11.11 6.03 11.69
C SER A 291 11.41 4.61 11.20
N PHE A 292 10.53 3.65 11.53
CA PHE A 292 10.56 2.30 10.97
C PHE A 292 10.34 2.36 9.45
N PRO A 293 11.23 1.80 8.60
CA PRO A 293 11.20 2.04 7.17
C PRO A 293 10.24 1.11 6.43
N MET A 294 8.93 1.25 6.69
CA MET A 294 7.88 0.42 6.09
C MET A 294 7.98 0.38 4.55
N ALA A 295 8.31 1.50 3.92
CA ALA A 295 8.44 1.59 2.47
C ALA A 295 9.47 0.61 1.87
N ALA A 296 10.57 0.29 2.59
CA ALA A 296 11.56 -0.66 2.11
C ALA A 296 11.01 -2.10 2.04
N PHE A 297 10.21 -2.49 3.05
CA PHE A 297 9.52 -3.79 3.06
C PHE A 297 8.42 -3.86 1.98
N VAL A 298 7.66 -2.78 1.78
CA VAL A 298 6.64 -2.67 0.73
C VAL A 298 7.29 -2.85 -0.66
N ARG A 299 8.42 -2.19 -0.93
CA ARG A 299 9.17 -2.35 -2.19
C ARG A 299 9.66 -3.78 -2.41
N ALA A 300 10.25 -4.41 -1.39
CA ALA A 300 10.71 -5.78 -1.49
C ALA A 300 9.57 -6.77 -1.76
N ALA A 301 8.43 -6.60 -1.07
CA ALA A 301 7.24 -7.42 -1.30
C ALA A 301 6.67 -7.25 -2.71
N LEU A 302 6.61 -6.02 -3.24
CA LEU A 302 6.16 -5.76 -4.61
C LEU A 302 7.13 -6.35 -5.65
N ARG A 303 8.45 -6.24 -5.44
CA ARG A 303 9.47 -6.92 -6.26
C ARG A 303 9.23 -8.43 -6.29
N ASN A 304 8.90 -9.03 -5.15
CA ASN A 304 8.64 -10.46 -5.06
C ASN A 304 7.35 -10.85 -5.81
N LEU A 305 6.31 -10.02 -5.77
CA LEU A 305 5.10 -10.23 -6.59
C LEU A 305 5.44 -10.25 -8.09
N PHE A 306 6.27 -9.32 -8.56
CA PHE A 306 6.69 -9.28 -9.96
C PHE A 306 7.40 -10.57 -10.36
N ARG A 307 8.42 -10.99 -9.59
CA ARG A 307 9.16 -12.23 -9.84
C ARG A 307 8.27 -13.47 -9.80
N TRP A 308 7.25 -13.48 -8.95
CA TRP A 308 6.32 -14.60 -8.88
C TRP A 308 5.46 -14.70 -10.13
N ALA A 309 4.88 -13.59 -10.57
CA ALA A 309 4.02 -13.53 -11.75
C ALA A 309 4.78 -13.65 -13.08
N GLU A 310 6.03 -13.21 -13.13
CA GLU A 310 6.86 -13.18 -14.34
C GLU A 310 7.69 -14.45 -14.50
N ASP A 311 8.37 -14.85 -13.42
CA ASP A 311 9.41 -15.88 -13.46
C ASP A 311 9.00 -17.17 -12.72
N GLY A 312 7.83 -17.18 -12.08
CA GLY A 312 7.38 -18.30 -11.24
C GLY A 312 8.19 -18.47 -9.95
N ILE A 313 8.98 -17.47 -9.57
CA ILE A 313 9.81 -17.52 -8.36
C ILE A 313 8.96 -17.10 -7.17
N ALA A 314 8.59 -18.07 -6.34
CA ALA A 314 7.77 -17.83 -5.15
C ALA A 314 8.48 -16.88 -4.17
N PRO A 315 7.76 -15.92 -3.56
CA PRO A 315 8.29 -15.08 -2.49
C PRO A 315 8.72 -15.94 -1.29
N PRO A 316 9.76 -15.54 -0.53
CA PRO A 316 10.13 -16.23 0.70
C PRO A 316 8.95 -16.32 1.68
N ARG A 317 8.99 -17.30 2.58
CA ARG A 317 8.00 -17.42 3.68
C ARG A 317 8.57 -16.74 4.92
N ALA A 318 7.71 -16.07 5.67
CA ALA A 318 8.06 -15.41 6.92
C ALA A 318 7.21 -15.91 8.09
N PRO A 319 7.75 -15.94 9.32
CA PRO A 319 6.95 -16.09 10.52
C PRO A 319 5.83 -15.04 10.59
N ARG A 320 4.76 -15.37 11.31
CA ARG A 320 3.74 -14.39 11.69
C ARG A 320 4.15 -13.66 12.97
N VAL A 321 3.63 -12.46 13.19
CA VAL A 321 3.73 -11.76 14.48
C VAL A 321 3.07 -12.63 15.53
N ALA A 322 3.84 -12.98 16.56
CA ALA A 322 3.35 -13.74 17.69
C ALA A 322 2.40 -12.86 18.50
N LEU A 323 1.23 -13.38 18.84
CA LEU A 323 0.22 -12.65 19.62
C LEU A 323 0.10 -13.25 21.02
N ARG A 324 -0.14 -12.38 22.00
CA ARG A 324 -0.72 -12.75 23.28
C ARG A 324 -2.22 -12.51 23.15
N VAL A 325 -3.01 -13.50 23.56
CA VAL A 325 -4.45 -13.35 23.62
C VAL A 325 -4.80 -13.02 25.06
N ASP A 326 -5.26 -11.80 25.31
CA ASP A 326 -6.20 -11.54 26.40
C ASP A 326 -7.60 -11.30 25.81
N ASP A 327 -8.64 -11.34 26.66
CA ASP A 327 -10.03 -11.62 26.26
C ASP A 327 -10.69 -10.57 25.33
N THR A 328 -9.96 -9.57 24.82
CA THR A 328 -10.53 -8.49 23.99
C THR A 328 -9.68 -7.97 22.83
N VAL A 329 -8.34 -8.10 22.80
CA VAL A 329 -7.50 -7.63 21.67
C VAL A 329 -6.31 -8.58 21.43
N ALA A 330 -5.90 -8.73 20.17
CA ALA A 330 -4.67 -9.40 19.81
C ALA A 330 -3.48 -8.43 19.99
N GLU A 331 -2.77 -8.52 21.11
CA GLU A 331 -1.54 -7.75 21.31
C GLU A 331 -0.31 -8.56 20.87
N ALA A 332 0.69 -7.90 20.29
CA ALA A 332 1.94 -8.56 19.94
C ALA A 332 2.68 -9.04 21.21
N ALA A 333 3.11 -10.30 21.20
CA ALA A 333 4.10 -10.77 22.15
C ALA A 333 5.42 -10.00 21.91
N VAL A 334 5.98 -9.43 22.97
CA VAL A 334 7.22 -8.65 22.88
C VAL A 334 8.42 -9.37 23.50
N ASP A 335 9.61 -9.01 23.01
CA ASP A 335 10.89 -9.48 23.52
C ASP A 335 11.36 -8.69 24.77
N ARG A 336 12.60 -8.94 25.21
CA ARG A 336 13.18 -8.24 26.37
C ARG A 336 13.40 -6.73 26.17
N PHE A 337 13.34 -6.24 24.94
CA PHE A 337 13.46 -4.83 24.58
C PHE A 337 12.10 -4.17 24.34
N GLY A 338 11.01 -4.95 24.42
CA GLY A 338 9.65 -4.48 24.18
C GLY A 338 9.27 -4.40 22.70
N ASN A 339 10.05 -5.04 21.82
CA ASN A 339 9.75 -5.15 20.39
C ASN A 339 8.96 -6.42 20.10
N ALA A 340 8.04 -6.37 19.15
CA ALA A 340 7.23 -7.54 18.77
C ALA A 340 8.10 -8.71 18.28
N VAL A 341 7.66 -9.92 18.61
CA VAL A 341 8.30 -11.19 18.26
C VAL A 341 7.63 -11.81 17.03
N GLY A 342 8.44 -12.38 16.13
CA GLY A 342 7.97 -12.97 14.89
C GLY A 342 7.89 -11.94 13.76
N GLY A 343 7.01 -12.18 12.79
CA GLY A 343 6.93 -11.37 11.58
C GLY A 343 8.10 -11.59 10.62
N VAL A 344 8.19 -10.72 9.62
CA VAL A 344 9.30 -10.69 8.65
C VAL A 344 10.63 -10.39 9.35
N PRO A 345 11.70 -11.18 9.08
CA PRO A 345 13.05 -10.90 9.58
C PRO A 345 13.48 -9.47 9.28
N SER A 346 13.94 -8.76 10.31
CA SER A 346 14.16 -7.32 10.26
C SER A 346 15.38 -6.93 11.10
N PRO A 347 16.38 -6.23 10.51
CA PRO A 347 17.54 -5.78 11.27
C PRO A 347 17.19 -4.77 12.37
N PHE A 348 16.05 -4.09 12.23
CA PHE A 348 15.54 -3.14 13.22
C PHE A 348 15.10 -3.80 14.52
N LEU A 349 14.69 -5.07 14.48
CA LEU A 349 14.27 -5.83 15.66
C LEU A 349 15.31 -6.87 16.12
N GLU A 350 16.11 -7.41 15.19
CA GLU A 350 17.21 -8.33 15.52
C GLU A 350 18.40 -7.62 16.18
N VAL A 351 18.68 -6.40 15.72
CA VAL A 351 19.76 -5.53 16.22
C VAL A 351 19.18 -4.16 16.60
N PRO A 352 18.32 -4.09 17.63
CA PRO A 352 17.56 -2.88 17.93
C PRO A 352 18.43 -1.79 18.55
N LEU A 353 18.20 -0.54 18.14
CA LEU A 353 18.58 0.68 18.88
C LEU A 353 17.41 1.28 19.66
N ALA A 354 16.20 0.90 19.31
CA ALA A 354 14.98 1.46 19.84
C ALA A 354 13.93 0.36 20.03
N ARG A 355 12.97 0.66 20.89
CA ARG A 355 11.68 0.01 20.93
C ARG A 355 10.77 0.69 19.92
N TYR A 356 10.15 -0.10 19.05
CA TYR A 356 9.14 0.34 18.10
C TYR A 356 7.76 -0.02 18.62
N GLU A 357 6.94 0.99 18.88
CA GLU A 357 5.56 0.84 19.30
C GLU A 357 4.67 1.11 18.10
N ALA A 358 3.77 0.17 17.76
CA ALA A 358 2.93 0.29 16.57
C ALA A 358 1.70 1.19 16.77
N HIS A 359 1.39 1.54 18.02
CA HIS A 359 0.23 2.35 18.41
C HIS A 359 0.66 3.55 19.27
N SER A 360 -0.09 4.66 19.17
CA SER A 360 0.13 5.91 19.90
C SER A 360 -1.16 6.46 20.54
N THR A 361 -1.03 7.49 21.36
CA THR A 361 -2.10 8.19 22.11
C THR A 361 -2.20 9.66 21.69
N PRO A 362 -3.18 10.46 22.16
CA PRO A 362 -4.39 10.10 22.92
C PRO A 362 -5.62 9.84 22.04
N GLY A 363 -5.58 10.22 20.76
CA GLY A 363 -6.72 10.15 19.86
C GLY A 363 -6.95 8.75 19.27
N PRO A 364 -8.18 8.42 18.87
CA PRO A 364 -8.48 7.11 18.31
C PRO A 364 -7.75 6.82 16.98
N LEU A 365 -7.51 7.83 16.15
CA LEU A 365 -6.65 7.69 14.95
C LEU A 365 -5.18 7.43 15.29
N CYS A 366 -4.72 7.76 16.51
CA CYS A 366 -3.34 7.51 16.94
C CYS A 366 -3.05 6.03 17.16
N ALA A 367 -4.08 5.18 17.24
CA ALA A 367 -3.90 3.73 17.17
C ALA A 367 -3.31 3.27 15.83
N LEU A 368 -3.32 4.08 14.77
CA LEU A 368 -2.63 3.77 13.52
C LEU A 368 -1.18 4.26 13.48
N VAL A 369 -0.75 5.01 14.49
CA VAL A 369 0.50 5.77 14.48
C VAL A 369 1.53 5.13 15.37
N GLY A 370 2.70 4.86 14.82
CA GLY A 370 3.80 4.34 15.61
C GLY A 370 4.61 5.43 16.30
N ARG A 371 5.29 5.05 17.37
CA ARG A 371 6.32 5.85 18.00
C ARG A 371 7.57 5.02 18.27
N GLU A 372 8.70 5.69 18.30
CA GLU A 372 10.00 5.08 18.55
C GLU A 372 10.58 5.60 19.88
N ALA A 373 11.00 4.67 20.74
CA ALA A 373 11.63 4.98 22.02
C ALA A 373 13.07 4.43 22.01
N PRO A 374 14.11 5.29 22.00
CA PRO A 374 15.49 4.84 22.05
C PRO A 374 15.76 3.95 23.27
N LEU A 375 16.51 2.86 23.08
CA LEU A 375 16.94 2.04 24.21
C LEU A 375 17.92 2.82 25.09
N PRO A 376 17.89 2.63 26.43
CA PRO A 376 18.81 3.34 27.32
C PRO A 376 20.27 3.05 26.97
N HIS A 377 21.13 4.08 27.06
CA HIS A 377 22.57 3.94 26.78
C HIS A 377 23.21 2.76 27.53
N ALA A 378 22.84 2.52 28.79
CA ALA A 378 23.38 1.40 29.57
C ALA A 378 23.03 0.02 28.97
N VAL A 379 21.85 -0.11 28.35
CA VAL A 379 21.42 -1.34 27.65
C VAL A 379 22.23 -1.50 26.36
N LEU A 380 22.41 -0.42 25.60
CA LEU A 380 23.18 -0.42 24.35
C LEU A 380 24.66 -0.71 24.60
N ALA A 381 25.28 -0.05 25.58
CA ALA A 381 26.66 -0.28 25.99
C ALA A 381 26.86 -1.71 26.53
N GLY A 382 25.88 -2.25 27.27
CA GLY A 382 25.93 -3.65 27.74
C GLY A 382 25.81 -4.68 26.60
N ARG A 383 25.00 -4.41 25.57
CA ARG A 383 24.75 -5.33 24.45
C ARG A 383 25.78 -5.26 23.33
N TYR A 384 26.25 -4.05 23.00
CA TYR A 384 27.09 -3.80 21.83
C TYR A 384 28.46 -3.23 22.19
N GLY A 385 28.63 -2.65 23.39
CA GLY A 385 29.85 -1.94 23.78
C GLY A 385 29.96 -0.55 23.16
N ASP A 386 30.02 -0.47 21.83
CA ASP A 386 30.17 0.77 21.08
C ASP A 386 29.32 0.84 19.79
N ALA A 387 29.17 2.05 19.25
CA ALA A 387 28.41 2.28 18.01
C ALA A 387 28.99 1.55 16.79
N ARG A 388 30.31 1.30 16.77
CA ARG A 388 30.97 0.62 15.65
C ARG A 388 30.57 -0.86 15.60
N THR A 389 30.53 -1.51 16.76
CA THR A 389 30.11 -2.90 16.92
C THR A 389 28.64 -3.04 16.57
N TYR A 390 27.80 -2.12 17.08
CA TYR A 390 26.40 -2.03 16.70
C TYR A 390 26.20 -1.96 15.18
N LEU A 391 26.89 -1.04 14.49
CA LEU A 391 26.74 -0.84 13.04
C LEU A 391 27.24 -2.05 12.23
N ALA A 392 28.27 -2.75 12.70
CA ALA A 392 28.74 -3.99 12.06
C ALA A 392 27.72 -5.13 12.18
N GLU A 393 27.11 -5.30 13.37
CA GLU A 393 26.04 -6.29 13.58
C GLU A 393 24.80 -5.93 12.75
N PHE A 394 24.39 -4.66 12.76
CA PHE A 394 23.23 -4.19 12.00
C PHE A 394 23.44 -4.37 10.49
N ALA A 395 24.62 -4.03 9.96
CA ALA A 395 24.93 -4.24 8.55
C ALA A 395 24.87 -5.73 8.16
N THR A 396 25.35 -6.62 9.03
CA THR A 396 25.29 -8.08 8.81
C THR A 396 23.84 -8.58 8.76
N SER A 397 22.99 -8.15 9.70
CA SER A 397 21.57 -8.51 9.72
C SER A 397 20.81 -7.89 8.53
N LEU A 398 21.14 -6.67 8.12
CA LEU A 398 20.59 -6.03 6.92
C LEU A 398 20.94 -6.81 5.65
N ASP A 399 22.20 -7.24 5.51
CA ASP A 399 22.65 -8.05 4.37
C ASP A 399 21.94 -9.41 4.33
N ALA A 400 21.73 -10.04 5.48
CA ALA A 400 20.97 -11.28 5.58
C ALA A 400 19.50 -11.11 5.17
N ALA A 401 18.85 -10.01 5.57
CA ALA A 401 17.47 -9.70 5.16
C ALA A 401 17.35 -9.42 3.66
N ILE A 402 18.37 -8.79 3.06
CA ILE A 402 18.46 -8.58 1.61
C ILE A 402 18.63 -9.90 0.87
N GLU A 403 19.57 -10.75 1.31
CA GLU A 403 19.81 -12.07 0.71
C GLU A 403 18.57 -12.98 0.79
N ALA A 404 17.85 -12.91 1.91
CA ALA A 404 16.60 -13.64 2.11
C ALA A 404 15.42 -13.08 1.27
N GLY A 405 15.58 -11.92 0.62
CA GLY A 405 14.56 -11.31 -0.23
C GLY A 405 13.48 -10.51 0.50
N PHE A 406 13.73 -10.13 1.77
CA PHE A 406 12.82 -9.29 2.57
C PHE A 406 13.11 -7.79 2.47
N LEU A 407 14.30 -7.43 1.99
CA LEU A 407 14.71 -6.06 1.67
C LEU A 407 15.42 -6.03 0.31
N LEU A 408 15.50 -4.86 -0.33
CA LEU A 408 16.22 -4.69 -1.59
C LEU A 408 17.64 -4.19 -1.36
N GLY A 409 18.57 -4.65 -2.20
CA GLY A 409 19.94 -4.14 -2.21
C GLY A 409 20.02 -2.63 -2.47
N ASP A 410 19.10 -2.10 -3.28
CA ASP A 410 19.01 -0.67 -3.60
C ASP A 410 18.68 0.19 -2.36
N ASP A 411 17.98 -0.36 -1.36
CA ASP A 411 17.61 0.34 -0.13
C ASP A 411 18.74 0.34 0.92
N ARG A 412 19.78 -0.49 0.74
CA ARG A 412 20.81 -0.76 1.75
C ARG A 412 21.55 0.50 2.20
N ALA A 413 21.95 1.33 1.24
CA ALA A 413 22.77 2.52 1.52
C ALA A 413 22.00 3.55 2.35
N GLU A 414 20.73 3.80 1.99
CA GLU A 414 19.84 4.72 2.69
C GLU A 414 19.54 4.23 4.11
N ILE A 415 19.18 2.95 4.25
CA ILE A 415 18.91 2.33 5.57
C ILE A 415 20.14 2.44 6.47
N LEU A 416 21.33 2.10 5.97
CA LEU A 416 22.56 2.15 6.77
C LEU A 416 22.95 3.59 7.13
N GLN A 417 22.72 4.56 6.24
CA GLN A 417 22.96 5.97 6.51
C GLN A 417 22.05 6.47 7.63
N ALA A 418 20.74 6.23 7.54
CA ALA A 418 19.78 6.60 8.56
C ALA A 418 20.12 5.97 9.92
N GLN A 419 20.45 4.67 9.91
CA GLN A 419 20.81 3.96 11.14
C GLN A 419 22.15 4.42 11.73
N THR A 420 23.10 4.84 10.91
CA THR A 420 24.37 5.43 11.36
C THR A 420 24.15 6.73 12.13
N VAL A 421 23.22 7.59 11.66
CA VAL A 421 22.87 8.83 12.36
C VAL A 421 22.28 8.51 13.74
N LYS A 422 21.33 7.57 13.80
CA LYS A 422 20.73 7.13 15.07
C LYS A 422 21.75 6.51 16.02
N ALA A 423 22.64 5.65 15.52
CA ALA A 423 23.67 5.02 16.33
C ALA A 423 24.60 6.07 16.97
N LYS A 424 25.03 7.09 16.21
CA LYS A 424 25.85 8.17 16.76
C LYS A 424 25.15 8.92 17.87
N ALA A 425 23.85 9.20 17.74
CA ALA A 425 23.08 9.86 18.79
C ALA A 425 22.88 8.96 20.03
N ALA A 426 22.67 7.66 19.84
CA ALA A 426 22.38 6.72 20.91
C ALA A 426 23.61 6.35 21.77
N PHE A 427 24.82 6.50 21.24
CA PHE A 427 26.11 6.21 21.90
C PHE A 427 26.96 7.46 22.19
N ALA A 428 26.42 8.66 21.93
CA ALA A 428 27.03 9.93 22.36
C ALA A 428 26.75 10.16 23.85
#